data_AF-A0A4V2Y6K0-F1
#
_entry.id   AF-A0A4V2Y6K0-F1
#
_cell.length_a   1.000
_cell.length_b   1.000
_cell.length_c   1.000
_cell.angle_alpha   90.00
_cell.angle_beta   90.00
_cell.angle_gamma   90.00
#
_symmetry.space_group_name_H-M   'P 1'
#
loop_
_entity.id
_entity.type
_entity.pdbx_description
1 polymer ?
#
loop_
_entity_poly.entity_id
_entity_poly.type
_entity_poly.pdbx_seq_one_letter_code
_entity_poly.pdbx_strand_id
1 'polypeptide(L)'
;MPSPHRSATGPPSPPSKPPTTTPRPALTTGPCSSPPPPERCGPRPPCWPSGQLTRYGAALRDPHGPLVFAAAERSSWPNSMEGALESGRTAAAQTRALLSAAR
;
A
#
# COMPACT_ATOMS: atom_id res chain seq x y z
N MET A 1 5.12 75.47 -14.92
CA MET A 1 4.70 74.27 -15.68
C MET A 1 4.43 73.12 -14.70
N PRO A 2 3.47 72.23 -14.99
CA PRO A 2 2.45 71.78 -14.05
C PRO A 2 2.68 70.35 -13.47
N SER A 3 2.02 70.04 -12.35
CA SER A 3 1.53 68.67 -12.04
C SER A 3 0.19 68.47 -12.77
N PRO A 4 -0.19 67.29 -13.30
CA PRO A 4 -0.71 66.14 -12.53
C PRO A 4 -0.33 64.75 -13.15
N HIS A 5 -0.46 63.58 -12.51
CA HIS A 5 -1.66 62.72 -12.37
C HIS A 5 -1.25 61.45 -11.56
N ARG A 6 -1.88 61.15 -10.42
CA ARG A 6 -2.97 60.17 -10.18
C ARG A 6 -2.72 58.69 -10.58
N SER A 7 -2.75 57.87 -9.52
CA SER A 7 -3.51 56.61 -9.36
C SER A 7 -3.14 55.35 -10.15
N ALA A 8 -2.70 54.33 -9.42
CA ALA A 8 -3.16 52.95 -9.64
C ALA A 8 -3.29 52.24 -8.28
N THR A 9 -4.44 52.45 -7.64
CA THR A 9 -4.94 51.59 -6.55
C THR A 9 -5.37 50.27 -7.20
N GLY A 10 -4.53 49.25 -7.13
CA GLY A 10 -4.99 47.88 -7.38
C GLY A 10 -5.86 47.41 -6.21
N PRO A 11 -6.96 46.67 -6.44
CA PRO A 11 -7.73 46.11 -5.34
C PRO A 11 -6.87 45.08 -4.56
N PRO A 12 -7.06 44.94 -3.23
CA PRO A 12 -6.40 43.87 -2.48
C PRO A 12 -6.89 42.51 -2.98
N SER A 13 -5.96 41.58 -3.16
CA SER A 13 -6.26 40.18 -3.46
C SER A 13 -7.22 39.61 -2.40
N PRO A 14 -8.22 38.78 -2.78
CA PRO A 14 -9.10 38.16 -1.81
C PRO A 14 -8.29 37.19 -0.91
N PRO A 15 -8.69 37.01 0.36
CA PRO A 15 -8.06 36.03 1.22
C PRO A 15 -8.26 34.63 0.65
N SER A 16 -7.16 33.89 0.49
CA SER A 16 -7.18 32.46 0.18
C SER A 16 -8.09 31.75 1.18
N LYS A 17 -9.18 31.15 0.69
CA LYS A 17 -10.05 30.31 1.51
C LYS A 17 -9.20 29.20 2.14
N PRO A 18 -9.38 28.88 3.44
CA PRO A 18 -8.72 27.72 4.02
C PRO A 18 -9.17 26.45 3.27
N PRO A 19 -8.29 25.45 3.12
CA PRO A 19 -8.67 24.20 2.48
C PRO A 19 -9.86 23.60 3.26
N THR A 20 -10.96 23.37 2.55
CA THR A 20 -12.11 22.61 3.04
C THR A 20 -11.58 21.30 3.60
N THR A 21 -11.54 21.21 4.92
CA THR A 21 -11.23 19.96 5.62
C THR A 21 -12.44 19.06 5.42
N THR A 22 -12.40 18.25 4.38
CA THR A 22 -13.27 17.08 4.28
C THR A 22 -13.03 16.26 5.54
N PRO A 23 -14.06 15.97 6.36
CA PRO A 23 -13.88 15.10 7.50
C PRO A 23 -13.35 13.76 7.01
N ARG A 24 -12.15 13.40 7.45
CA ARG A 24 -11.58 12.08 7.27
C ARG A 24 -12.63 11.09 7.78
N PRO A 25 -13.13 10.14 6.97
CA PRO A 25 -14.05 9.15 7.50
C PRO A 25 -13.33 8.47 8.67
N ALA A 26 -13.97 8.53 9.84
CA ALA A 26 -13.48 7.87 11.03
C ALA A 26 -13.16 6.42 10.65
N LEU A 27 -11.92 6.00 10.93
CA LEU A 27 -11.49 4.61 10.78
C LEU A 27 -12.32 3.79 11.77
N THR A 28 -13.50 3.34 11.33
CA THR A 28 -14.27 2.31 12.00
C THR A 28 -13.41 1.06 11.95
N THR A 29 -12.77 0.75 13.07
CA THR A 29 -12.22 -0.55 13.43
C THR A 29 -13.38 -1.50 13.72
N GLY A 30 -14.21 -1.74 12.70
CA GLY A 30 -15.23 -2.80 12.77
C GLY A 30 -14.55 -4.17 12.74
N PRO A 31 -14.99 -5.14 13.54
CA PRO A 31 -14.47 -6.50 13.48
C PRO A 31 -14.71 -7.09 12.09
N CYS A 32 -13.67 -7.70 11.53
CA CYS A 32 -13.66 -8.36 10.24
C CYS A 32 -14.45 -9.69 10.34
N SER A 33 -15.76 -9.60 10.53
CA SER A 33 -16.62 -10.78 10.79
C SER A 33 -17.43 -11.23 9.57
N SER A 34 -17.31 -10.58 8.42
CA SER A 34 -18.02 -10.98 7.20
C SER A 34 -17.03 -11.27 6.06
N PRO A 35 -17.12 -12.43 5.38
CA PRO A 35 -16.25 -12.71 4.24
C PRO A 35 -16.58 -11.73 3.08
N PRO A 36 -15.57 -11.11 2.45
CA PRO A 36 -15.79 -10.26 1.29
C PRO A 36 -16.22 -11.11 0.08
N PRO A 37 -16.98 -10.53 -0.87
CA PRO A 37 -17.31 -11.20 -2.13
C PRO A 37 -16.02 -11.54 -2.92
N PRO A 38 -16.04 -12.58 -3.77
CA PRO A 38 -14.85 -13.15 -4.42
C PRO A 38 -14.20 -12.25 -5.50
N GLU A 39 -14.69 -11.03 -5.70
CA GLU A 39 -14.25 -10.14 -6.77
C GLU A 39 -13.35 -9.05 -6.21
N ARG A 40 -12.03 -9.26 -6.34
CA ARG A 40 -10.94 -8.37 -5.91
C ARG A 40 -10.94 -8.03 -4.41
N CYS A 41 -9.92 -8.53 -3.71
CA CYS A 41 -9.41 -7.83 -2.55
C CYS A 41 -9.19 -6.37 -2.96
N GLY A 42 -9.93 -5.45 -2.33
CA GLY A 42 -9.81 -4.01 -2.59
C GLY A 42 -8.40 -3.49 -2.28
N PRO A 43 -8.17 -2.17 -2.31
CA PRO A 43 -6.83 -1.58 -2.11
C PRO A 43 -6.28 -1.73 -0.69
N ARG A 44 -6.89 -2.59 0.14
CA ARG A 44 -6.49 -2.82 1.51
C ARG A 44 -5.59 -4.04 1.60
N PRO A 45 -4.55 -3.96 2.43
CA PRO A 45 -3.71 -5.11 2.69
C PRO A 45 -4.51 -6.25 3.30
N PRO A 46 -4.11 -7.52 3.08
CA PRO A 46 -4.73 -8.66 3.71
C PRO A 46 -4.65 -8.50 5.23
N CYS A 47 -5.81 -8.42 5.86
CA CYS A 47 -5.91 -8.49 7.31
C CYS A 47 -6.10 -9.96 7.69
N TRP A 48 -5.15 -10.50 8.45
CA TRP A 48 -5.23 -11.88 8.92
C TRP A 48 -6.24 -11.97 10.06
N PRO A 49 -7.21 -12.90 10.00
CA PRO A 49 -8.03 -13.24 11.16
C PRO A 49 -7.16 -13.63 12.35
N SER A 50 -7.67 -13.43 13.56
CA SER A 50 -6.97 -13.77 14.79
C SER A 50 -6.52 -15.24 14.78
N GLY A 51 -5.26 -15.46 15.15
CA GLY A 51 -4.65 -16.81 15.19
C GLY A 51 -4.25 -17.40 13.84
N GLN A 52 -4.65 -16.83 12.69
CA GLN A 52 -4.21 -17.37 11.39
C GLN A 52 -2.72 -17.18 11.15
N LEU A 53 -2.18 -16.00 11.46
CA LEU A 53 -0.76 -15.74 11.23
C LEU A 53 0.14 -16.60 12.14
N THR A 54 -0.27 -16.86 13.38
CA THR A 54 0.49 -17.75 14.27
C THR A 54 0.36 -19.21 13.85
N ARG A 55 -0.79 -19.63 13.35
CA ARG A 55 -1.04 -21.02 12.91
C ARG A 55 -0.44 -21.36 11.55
N TYR A 56 -0.52 -20.44 10.59
CA TYR A 56 -0.18 -20.68 9.18
C TYR A 56 0.93 -19.76 8.65
N GLY A 57 1.46 -18.85 9.45
CA GLY A 57 2.48 -17.87 9.02
C GLY A 57 3.77 -18.49 8.50
N ALA A 58 4.14 -19.68 8.97
CA ALA A 58 5.28 -20.42 8.46
C ALA A 58 5.09 -20.82 6.99
N ALA A 59 3.89 -21.32 6.64
CA ALA A 59 3.57 -21.81 5.31
C ALA A 59 3.62 -20.72 4.22
N LEU A 60 3.52 -19.43 4.58
CA LEU A 60 3.72 -18.32 3.63
C LEU A 60 5.12 -18.30 3.01
N ARG A 61 6.11 -18.89 3.69
CA ARG A 61 7.51 -18.85 3.24
C ARG A 61 7.95 -20.12 2.51
N ASP A 62 7.25 -21.22 2.77
CA ASP A 62 7.62 -22.55 2.29
C ASP A 62 7.22 -22.72 0.81
N PRO A 63 8.15 -23.19 -0.04
CA PRO A 63 7.80 -23.58 -1.41
C PRO A 63 6.95 -24.86 -1.38
N HIS A 64 6.13 -25.05 -2.42
CA HIS A 64 5.32 -26.25 -2.59
C HIS A 64 5.76 -27.01 -3.85
N GLY A 65 6.68 -27.96 -3.67
CA GLY A 65 7.34 -28.63 -4.80
C GLY A 65 8.11 -27.62 -5.67
N PRO A 66 7.87 -27.55 -6.99
CA PRO A 66 8.51 -26.56 -7.86
C PRO A 66 7.89 -25.15 -7.76
N LEU A 67 6.84 -24.97 -6.96
CA LEU A 67 6.17 -23.67 -6.80
C LEU A 67 6.84 -22.83 -5.73
N VAL A 68 7.22 -21.61 -6.12
CA VAL A 68 7.79 -20.58 -5.24
C VAL A 68 6.85 -19.40 -5.16
N PHE A 69 6.59 -18.90 -3.94
CA PHE A 69 5.65 -17.81 -3.69
C PHE A 69 6.35 -16.46 -3.50
N ALA A 70 5.86 -15.44 -4.21
CA ALA A 70 6.25 -14.04 -4.03
C ALA A 70 5.03 -13.22 -3.54
N ALA A 71 5.19 -12.53 -2.42
CA ALA A 71 4.14 -11.72 -1.80
C ALA A 71 4.78 -10.63 -0.93
N ALA A 72 4.22 -9.42 -0.89
CA ALA A 72 4.78 -8.36 -0.03
C ALA A 72 4.68 -8.75 1.46
N GLU A 73 3.67 -9.54 1.81
CA GLU A 73 3.30 -10.01 3.14
C GLU A 73 4.36 -10.89 3.81
N ARG A 74 5.29 -11.48 3.05
CA ARG A 74 6.42 -12.27 3.57
C ARG A 74 7.72 -11.48 3.75
N SER A 75 7.76 -10.25 3.27
CA SER A 75 8.95 -9.38 3.29
C SER A 75 9.14 -8.68 4.63
N SER A 76 10.25 -7.94 4.76
CA SER A 76 10.47 -7.05 5.90
C SER A 76 9.58 -5.81 5.90
N TRP A 77 8.96 -5.48 4.76
CA TRP A 77 8.03 -4.35 4.57
C TRP A 77 6.67 -4.83 4.03
N PRO A 78 5.82 -5.47 4.86
CA PRO A 78 4.51 -5.94 4.41
C PRO A 78 3.67 -4.79 3.84
N ASN A 79 2.97 -5.07 2.75
CA ASN A 79 2.04 -4.15 2.10
C ASN A 79 2.70 -2.91 1.45
N SER A 80 4.01 -2.95 1.19
CA SER A 80 4.70 -1.92 0.43
C SER A 80 5.23 -2.45 -0.91
N MET A 81 5.55 -1.52 -1.82
CA MET A 81 6.22 -1.87 -3.07
C MET A 81 7.62 -2.43 -2.82
N GLU A 82 8.33 -1.90 -1.82
CA GLU A 82 9.64 -2.38 -1.39
C GLU A 82 9.56 -3.84 -0.96
N GLY A 83 8.51 -4.21 -0.21
CA GLY A 83 8.27 -5.58 0.18
C GLY A 83 7.98 -6.51 -0.99
N ALA A 84 7.22 -6.03 -1.99
CA ALA A 84 6.98 -6.78 -3.22
C ALA A 84 8.28 -7.00 -4.00
N LEU A 85 9.15 -5.99 -4.10
CA LEU A 85 10.45 -6.09 -4.76
C LEU A 85 11.39 -7.03 -4.02
N GLU A 86 11.47 -6.92 -2.69
CA GLU A 86 12.25 -7.82 -1.84
C GLU A 86 11.81 -9.28 -2.05
N SER A 87 10.51 -9.54 -1.88
CA SER A 87 9.97 -10.89 -2.03
C SER A 87 10.16 -11.44 -3.44
N GLY A 88 10.03 -10.62 -4.48
CA GLY A 88 10.25 -11.03 -5.86
C GLY A 88 11.69 -11.47 -6.12
N ARG A 89 12.67 -10.73 -5.59
CA ARG A 89 14.10 -11.10 -5.70
C ARG A 89 14.40 -12.40 -4.98
N THR A 90 13.87 -12.60 -3.77
CA THR A 90 14.01 -13.86 -3.03
C THR A 90 13.42 -15.03 -3.80
N ALA A 91 12.19 -14.88 -4.33
CA ALA A 91 11.54 -15.92 -5.12
C ALA A 91 12.34 -16.27 -6.39
N ALA A 92 12.87 -15.26 -7.09
CA ALA A 92 13.71 -15.50 -8.27
C ALA A 92 14.99 -16.28 -7.93
N ALA A 93 15.64 -15.98 -6.80
CA ALA A 93 16.81 -16.74 -6.35
C ALA A 93 16.47 -18.20 -6.02
N GLN A 94 15.33 -18.45 -5.35
CA GLN A 94 14.84 -19.79 -5.07
C GLN A 94 14.52 -20.56 -6.35
N THR A 95 13.81 -19.95 -7.30
CA THR A 95 13.52 -20.57 -8.60
C THR A 95 14.80 -20.92 -9.35
N ARG A 96 15.79 -20.03 -9.36
CA ARG A 96 17.08 -20.32 -9.98
C ARG A 96 17.77 -21.52 -9.35
N ALA A 97 17.75 -21.63 -8.02
CA ALA A 97 18.32 -22.77 -7.31
C ALA A 97 17.60 -24.08 -7.67
N LEU A 98 16.27 -24.08 -7.72
CA LEU A 98 15.47 -25.24 -8.14
C LEU A 98 15.81 -25.67 -9.57
N LEU A 99 15.89 -24.73 -10.50
CA LEU A 99 16.21 -25.00 -11.90
C LEU A 99 17.64 -25.52 -12.08
N SER A 100 18.60 -25.07 -11.26
CA SER A 100 19.96 -25.61 -11.29
C SER A 100 20.07 -27.00 -10.69
N ALA A 101 19.23 -27.34 -9.71
CA ALA A 101 19.23 -28.66 -9.08
C ALA A 101 18.51 -29.74 -9.91
N ALA A 102 17.64 -29.32 -10.84
CA ALA A 102 16.91 -30.21 -11.74
C ALA A 102 17.67 -30.54 -13.04
N ARG A 103 18.86 -29.97 -13.25
CA ARG A 103 19.76 -30.25 -14.38
C ARG A 103 20.84 -31.24 -13.98
#